data_AF-A0A2G9NJ72-F1
#
_entry.id   AF-A0A2G9NJ72-F1
#
_cell.length_a   1.000
_cell.length_b   1.000
_cell.length_c   1.000
_cell.angle_alpha   90.00
_cell.angle_beta   90.00
_cell.angle_gamma   90.00
#
_symmetry.space_group_name_H-M   'P 1'
#
loop_
_entity.id
_entity.type
_entity.pdbx_description
1 polymer ?
#
loop_
_entity_poly.entity_id
_entity_poly.type
_entity_poly.pdbx_seq_one_letter_code
_entity_poly.pdbx_strand_id
1 'polypeptide(L)'
;MDMRKRGQSEVIGNIILVLIGIVAVAILYVVVMNISDLIRKDLNSSNINQIDKKFECINDNECGEYEICIDRNCVEKSESGCYEDFNCKEWSECYATFSLKEIVNNNISLVGVRDRDCFSTRGCLKDKTQTQTCDYRVSVYANNTIWCYENYTEIYDKITNQLVSRVKETEISQRINLSRVDINFPIQTEKEYCGFCFDKVKDFDEEGVDCGGAYCMICERPYSFFDWLFVLIVLIWIIIGILILYSLFYPAMRKRFL
;
A
#
# COMPACT_ATOMS: atom_id res chain seq x y z
N MET A 1 -28.38 68.46 -31.25
CA MET A 1 -28.14 68.01 -29.86
C MET A 1 -28.34 66.51 -29.83
N ASP A 2 -27.24 65.79 -29.62
CA ASP A 2 -27.04 64.39 -29.98
C ASP A 2 -27.21 63.50 -28.73
N MET A 3 -28.37 62.86 -28.60
CA MET A 3 -28.74 62.02 -27.45
C MET A 3 -28.33 60.54 -27.63
N ARG A 4 -27.65 60.16 -28.73
CA ARG A 4 -27.43 58.74 -29.05
C ARG A 4 -26.14 58.12 -28.48
N LYS A 5 -25.26 58.91 -27.87
CA LYS A 5 -23.93 58.45 -27.39
C LYS A 5 -23.88 57.86 -25.97
N ARG A 6 -24.93 57.95 -25.15
CA ARG A 6 -24.87 57.48 -23.75
C ARG A 6 -25.11 55.97 -23.54
N GLY A 7 -25.79 55.28 -24.46
CA GLY A 7 -26.09 53.85 -24.28
C GLY A 7 -24.95 52.89 -24.63
N GLN A 8 -23.94 53.33 -25.40
CA GLN A 8 -22.88 52.44 -25.86
C GLN A 8 -21.76 52.20 -24.83
N SER A 9 -21.57 53.09 -23.84
CA SER A 9 -20.47 52.91 -22.88
C SER A 9 -20.77 51.88 -21.78
N GLU A 10 -22.04 51.68 -21.41
CA GLU A 10 -22.40 50.69 -20.39
C GLU A 10 -22.23 49.24 -20.89
N VAL A 11 -22.55 48.99 -22.16
CA VAL A 11 -22.40 47.65 -22.76
C VAL A 11 -20.92 47.25 -22.85
N ILE A 12 -20.05 48.19 -23.21
CA ILE A 12 -18.59 47.94 -23.28
C ILE A 12 -18.02 47.67 -21.88
N GLY A 13 -18.49 48.39 -20.85
CA GLY A 13 -18.09 48.17 -19.46
C GLY A 13 -18.42 46.75 -18.97
N ASN A 14 -19.63 46.25 -19.26
CA ASN A 14 -20.04 44.90 -18.86
C ASN A 14 -19.24 43.80 -19.58
N ILE A 15 -18.92 43.98 -20.86
CA ILE A 15 -18.09 43.01 -21.61
C ILE A 15 -16.67 42.94 -21.03
N ILE A 16 -16.07 44.09 -20.69
CA ILE A 16 -14.75 44.14 -20.07
C ILE A 16 -14.75 43.43 -18.71
N LEU A 17 -15.79 43.62 -17.90
CA LEU A 17 -15.93 42.94 -16.60
C LEU A 17 -16.02 41.41 -16.75
N VAL A 18 -16.78 40.92 -17.74
CA VAL A 18 -16.87 39.48 -18.01
C VAL A 18 -15.52 38.90 -18.46
N LEU A 19 -14.80 39.62 -19.33
CA LEU A 19 -13.47 39.18 -19.78
C LEU A 19 -12.45 39.15 -18.64
N ILE A 20 -12.47 40.15 -17.74
CA ILE A 20 -11.62 40.16 -16.55
C ILE A 20 -11.97 38.96 -15.64
N GLY A 21 -13.26 38.66 -15.47
CA GLY A 21 -13.70 37.49 -14.71
C GLY A 21 -13.18 36.17 -15.27
N ILE A 22 -13.24 35.98 -16.59
CA ILE A 22 -12.75 34.76 -17.26
C ILE A 22 -11.23 34.62 -17.10
N VAL A 23 -10.47 35.72 -17.27
CA VAL A 23 -9.01 35.71 -17.09
C VAL A 23 -8.63 35.41 -15.64
N ALA A 24 -9.35 35.97 -14.67
CA ALA A 24 -9.10 35.72 -13.25
C ALA A 24 -9.33 34.24 -12.88
N VAL A 25 -10.39 33.61 -13.40
CA VAL A 25 -10.68 32.19 -13.18
C VAL A 25 -9.60 31.31 -13.83
N ALA A 26 -9.16 31.64 -15.04
CA ALA A 26 -8.09 30.90 -15.71
C ALA A 26 -6.76 30.98 -14.96
N ILE A 27 -6.40 32.15 -14.43
CA ILE A 27 -5.18 32.33 -13.60
C ILE A 27 -5.30 31.49 -12.32
N LEU A 28 -6.45 31.55 -11.64
CA LEU A 28 -6.68 30.77 -10.41
C LEU A 28 -6.52 29.27 -10.67
N TYR A 29 -7.05 28.78 -11.78
CA TYR A 29 -6.94 27.37 -12.17
C TYR A 29 -5.48 26.93 -12.36
N VAL A 30 -4.65 27.73 -13.04
CA VAL A 30 -3.22 27.44 -13.24
C VAL A 30 -2.46 27.41 -11.91
N VAL A 31 -2.78 28.33 -10.99
CA VAL A 31 -2.15 28.37 -9.66
C VAL A 31 -2.49 27.11 -8.85
N VAL A 32 -3.76 26.68 -8.85
CA VAL A 32 -4.20 25.47 -8.13
C VAL A 32 -3.50 24.22 -8.68
N MET A 33 -3.37 24.09 -10.00
CA MET A 33 -2.68 22.95 -10.62
C MET A 33 -1.20 22.89 -10.23
N ASN A 34 -0.47 24.02 -10.24
CA ASN A 34 0.95 24.04 -9.83
C ASN A 34 1.18 23.70 -8.35
N ILE A 35 0.25 24.09 -7.46
CA ILE A 35 0.35 23.75 -6.04
C ILE A 35 0.17 22.24 -5.81
N SER A 36 -0.70 21.59 -6.59
CA SER A 36 -0.94 20.14 -6.45
C SER A 36 0.29 19.29 -6.77
N ASP A 37 1.11 19.70 -7.75
CA ASP A 37 2.36 19.02 -8.11
C ASP A 37 3.47 19.17 -7.07
N LEU A 38 3.48 20.29 -6.33
CA LEU A 38 4.42 20.51 -5.22
C LEU A 38 4.11 19.59 -4.04
N ILE A 39 2.84 19.43 -3.67
CA ILE A 39 2.42 18.56 -2.56
C ILE A 39 2.75 17.08 -2.85
N ARG A 40 2.66 16.66 -4.12
CA ARG A 40 2.97 15.28 -4.52
C ARG A 40 4.46 14.91 -4.37
N LYS A 41 5.38 15.87 -4.40
CA LYS A 41 6.83 15.58 -4.29
C LYS A 41 7.32 15.35 -2.85
N ASP A 42 6.70 16.01 -1.87
CA ASP A 42 7.15 15.89 -0.48
C ASP A 42 6.75 14.54 0.16
N LEU A 43 5.67 13.91 -0.30
CA LEU A 43 5.21 12.62 0.23
C LEU A 43 6.08 11.42 -0.19
N ASN A 44 6.96 11.58 -1.20
CA ASN A 44 7.86 10.51 -1.66
C ASN A 44 9.28 10.59 -1.06
N SER A 45 9.59 11.60 -0.23
CA SER A 45 10.94 11.82 0.32
C SER A 45 11.13 11.26 1.74
N SER A 46 10.06 10.83 2.41
CA SER A 46 10.14 10.15 3.71
C SER A 46 10.46 8.65 3.53
N ASN A 47 11.64 8.35 2.97
CA ASN A 47 12.17 6.99 2.98
C ASN A 47 13.15 6.85 4.16
N ILE A 48 12.83 5.90 5.02
CA ILE A 48 13.33 5.73 6.38
C ILE A 48 14.77 5.22 6.33
N ASN A 49 15.73 6.06 6.75
CA ASN A 49 17.09 5.61 7.04
C ASN A 49 17.09 4.82 8.36
N GLN A 50 16.93 3.50 8.26
CA GLN A 50 17.09 2.56 9.35
C GLN A 50 18.58 2.46 9.71
N ILE A 51 18.93 2.96 10.90
CA ILE A 51 20.30 2.95 11.41
C ILE A 51 20.61 1.55 11.95
N ASP A 52 21.31 0.75 11.16
CA ASP A 52 21.95 -0.49 11.62
C ASP A 52 23.12 -0.14 12.54
N LYS A 53 22.90 -0.20 13.86
CA LYS A 53 23.99 -0.19 14.84
C LYS A 53 24.66 -1.57 14.84
N LYS A 54 25.77 -1.67 14.11
CA LYS A 54 26.73 -2.78 14.20
C LYS A 54 27.38 -2.77 15.59
N PHE A 55 27.08 -3.76 16.42
CA PHE A 55 27.82 -4.01 17.65
C PHE A 55 29.07 -4.83 17.33
N GLU A 56 30.25 -4.25 17.56
CA GLU A 56 31.52 -4.97 17.57
C GLU A 56 31.77 -5.50 18.98
N CYS A 57 31.87 -6.83 19.10
CA CYS A 57 32.32 -7.47 20.32
C CYS A 57 33.85 -7.32 20.41
N ILE A 58 34.32 -6.63 21.45
CA ILE A 58 35.73 -6.59 21.82
C ILE A 58 36.03 -7.86 22.61
N ASN A 59 36.83 -8.75 22.03
CA ASN A 59 37.40 -9.91 22.73
C ASN A 59 38.63 -9.45 23.51
N ASP A 60 38.46 -9.17 24.80
CA ASP A 60 39.56 -8.88 25.75
C ASP A 60 39.88 -10.08 26.67
N ASN A 61 39.52 -11.29 26.27
CA ASN A 61 39.91 -12.50 27.02
C ASN A 61 40.81 -13.38 26.16
N GLU A 62 41.96 -13.73 26.74
CA GLU A 62 42.88 -14.80 26.35
C GLU A 62 42.21 -16.18 26.39
N CYS A 63 41.08 -16.35 25.72
CA CYS A 63 40.53 -17.66 25.42
C CYS A 63 41.34 -18.19 24.25
N GLY A 64 42.26 -19.10 24.55
CA GLY A 64 43.04 -19.83 23.54
C GLY A 64 42.14 -20.38 22.44
N GLU A 65 42.67 -20.38 21.22
CA GLU A 65 42.02 -20.92 20.04
C GLU A 65 41.45 -22.31 20.32
N TYR A 66 40.21 -22.52 19.87
CA TYR A 66 39.45 -23.78 19.91
C TYR A 66 38.92 -24.22 21.28
N GLU A 67 37.78 -23.65 21.68
CA GLU A 67 36.58 -24.46 21.93
C GLU A 67 35.32 -23.59 21.97
N ILE A 68 34.27 -24.09 21.32
CA ILE A 68 32.95 -23.49 21.26
C ILE A 68 32.31 -23.64 22.65
N CYS A 69 32.23 -22.53 23.40
CA CYS A 69 31.49 -22.47 24.67
C CYS A 69 29.98 -22.36 24.39
N ILE A 70 29.35 -23.48 24.02
CA ILE A 70 27.90 -23.64 24.11
C ILE A 70 27.64 -24.45 25.39
N ASP A 71 26.82 -23.91 26.28
CA ASP A 71 26.26 -24.58 27.47
C ASP A 71 27.17 -24.89 28.66
N ARG A 72 27.99 -23.93 29.11
CA ARG A 72 28.37 -23.90 30.54
C ARG A 72 28.11 -22.54 31.14
N ASN A 73 27.28 -22.53 32.19
CA ASN A 73 27.10 -21.45 33.14
C ASN A 73 28.45 -20.78 33.46
N CYS A 74 28.77 -19.70 32.75
CA CYS A 74 29.71 -18.72 33.23
C CYS A 74 29.03 -18.05 34.41
N VAL A 75 29.18 -18.65 35.60
CA VAL A 75 28.90 -17.96 36.85
C VAL A 75 30.01 -16.92 36.97
N GLU A 76 29.75 -15.71 36.48
CA GLU A 76 30.54 -14.56 36.87
C GLU A 76 30.55 -14.54 38.39
N LYS A 77 31.72 -14.81 38.99
CA LYS A 77 31.90 -14.64 40.43
C LYS A 77 31.71 -13.15 40.72
N SER A 78 30.51 -12.78 41.16
CA SER A 78 30.24 -11.47 41.72
C SER A 78 31.03 -11.36 43.04
N GLU A 79 32.16 -10.66 43.00
CA GLU A 79 33.02 -10.44 44.19
C GLU A 79 32.38 -9.53 45.26
N SER A 80 31.08 -9.28 45.22
CA SER A 80 30.41 -8.49 46.26
C SER A 80 28.95 -8.88 46.39
N GLY A 81 28.62 -9.69 47.41
CA GLY A 81 27.36 -9.76 48.17
C GLY A 81 25.99 -9.52 47.53
N CYS A 82 25.86 -9.45 46.20
CA CYS A 82 24.63 -9.15 45.52
C CYS A 82 23.96 -10.46 45.14
N TYR A 83 22.88 -10.75 45.85
CA TYR A 83 22.00 -11.86 45.55
C TYR A 83 21.15 -11.51 44.33
N GLU A 84 21.07 -12.45 43.39
CA GLU A 84 20.26 -12.32 42.18
C GLU A 84 18.78 -12.34 42.56
N ASP A 85 18.11 -11.20 42.35
CA ASP A 85 16.66 -11.10 42.49
C ASP A 85 16.11 -10.42 41.23
N PHE A 86 15.43 -11.21 40.41
CA PHE A 86 14.83 -10.77 39.16
C PHE A 86 13.32 -10.71 39.31
N ASN A 87 12.74 -9.55 39.03
CA ASN A 87 11.31 -9.39 38.88
C ASN A 87 10.94 -9.53 37.40
N CYS A 88 10.32 -10.66 37.04
CA CYS A 88 9.95 -10.97 35.67
C CYS A 88 8.48 -10.61 35.40
N LYS A 89 8.20 -10.07 34.21
CA LYS A 89 6.85 -9.87 33.69
C LYS A 89 6.15 -11.22 33.43
N GLU A 90 4.86 -11.14 33.11
CA GLU A 90 4.12 -12.26 32.54
C GLU A 90 4.72 -12.72 31.22
N TRP A 91 4.53 -14.00 30.90
CA TRP A 91 4.93 -14.55 29.61
C TRP A 91 4.12 -13.93 28.48
N SER A 92 4.77 -13.65 27.36
CA SER A 92 4.11 -13.27 26.12
C SER A 92 3.25 -14.40 25.57
N GLU A 93 2.41 -14.06 24.59
CA GLU A 93 1.69 -15.06 23.81
C GLU A 93 2.68 -15.99 23.11
N CYS A 94 2.33 -17.26 23.00
CA CYS A 94 3.16 -18.22 22.28
C CYS A 94 3.17 -17.85 20.79
N TYR A 95 4.33 -17.60 20.21
CA TYR A 95 4.51 -17.29 18.79
C TYR A 95 5.45 -18.29 18.13
N ALA A 96 5.29 -18.49 16.82
CA ALA A 96 6.19 -19.35 16.07
C ALA A 96 7.49 -18.61 15.73
N THR A 97 8.64 -19.16 16.10
CA THR A 97 9.94 -18.70 15.63
C THR A 97 10.41 -19.62 14.52
N PHE A 98 10.62 -19.10 13.32
CA PHE A 98 11.22 -19.85 12.23
C PHE A 98 12.49 -19.15 11.74
N SER A 99 13.58 -19.90 11.65
CA SER A 99 14.76 -19.45 10.92
C SER A 99 14.64 -19.86 9.46
N LEU A 100 14.88 -18.92 8.53
CA LEU A 100 14.94 -19.25 7.09
C LEU A 100 15.91 -20.40 6.80
N LYS A 101 17.00 -20.49 7.58
CA LYS A 101 17.99 -21.57 7.46
C LYS A 101 17.41 -22.95 7.81
N GLU A 102 16.53 -23.03 8.81
CA GLU A 102 15.87 -24.27 9.22
C GLU A 102 14.86 -24.73 8.18
N ILE A 103 14.11 -23.78 7.59
CA ILE A 103 13.19 -24.04 6.48
C ILE A 103 13.96 -24.58 5.26
N VAL A 104 15.06 -23.95 4.88
CA VAL A 104 15.89 -24.38 3.73
C VAL A 104 16.50 -25.76 3.96
N ASN A 105 16.87 -26.09 5.20
CA ASN A 105 17.43 -27.39 5.56
C ASN A 105 16.38 -28.48 5.80
N ASN A 106 15.10 -28.20 5.55
CA ASN A 106 13.98 -29.12 5.82
C ASN A 106 13.92 -29.61 7.28
N ASN A 107 14.45 -28.83 8.23
CA ASN A 107 14.39 -29.12 9.65
C ASN A 107 13.36 -28.21 10.31
N ILE A 108 12.10 -28.36 9.91
CA ILE A 108 11.02 -27.49 10.38
C ILE A 108 10.52 -28.03 11.72
N SER A 109 11.13 -27.60 12.83
CA SER A 109 10.55 -27.79 14.15
C SER A 109 9.51 -26.69 14.39
N LEU A 110 8.22 -27.04 14.30
CA LEU A 110 7.11 -26.15 14.67
C LEU A 110 6.98 -26.06 16.20
N VAL A 111 8.02 -25.55 16.86
CA VAL A 111 8.01 -25.31 18.29
C VAL A 111 7.66 -23.86 18.53
N GLY A 112 6.60 -23.63 19.29
CA GLY A 112 6.24 -22.30 19.76
C GLY A 112 7.26 -21.79 20.76
N VAL A 113 7.44 -20.49 20.79
CA VAL A 113 8.28 -19.80 21.75
C VAL A 113 7.48 -18.68 22.39
N ARG A 114 7.66 -18.50 23.69
CA ARG A 114 7.20 -17.34 24.44
C ARG A 114 8.36 -16.78 25.24
N ASP A 115 8.33 -15.49 25.48
CA ASP A 115 9.37 -14.77 26.17
C ASP A 115 8.81 -13.87 27.28
N ARG A 116 9.67 -13.49 28.22
CA ARG A 116 9.34 -12.50 29.25
C ARG A 116 10.57 -11.69 29.61
N ASP A 117 10.36 -10.40 29.86
CA ASP A 117 11.41 -9.53 30.35
C ASP A 117 11.57 -9.69 31.87
N CYS A 118 12.81 -9.85 32.32
CA CYS A 118 13.19 -9.92 33.71
C CYS A 118 14.09 -8.73 34.07
N PHE A 119 13.63 -7.94 35.03
CA PHE A 119 14.33 -6.74 35.49
C PHE A 119 15.02 -7.03 36.81
N SER A 120 16.23 -6.52 36.96
CA SER A 120 16.99 -6.65 38.21
C SER A 120 16.42 -5.70 39.27
N THR A 121 15.85 -6.24 40.35
CA THR A 121 15.21 -5.43 41.41
C THR A 121 16.22 -4.48 42.09
N ARG A 122 17.51 -4.85 42.08
CA ARG A 122 18.59 -4.12 42.74
C ARG A 122 19.59 -3.48 41.78
N GLY A 123 19.37 -3.58 40.47
CA GLY A 123 20.27 -3.04 39.44
C GLY A 123 21.66 -3.68 39.39
N CYS A 124 21.87 -4.84 40.04
CA CYS A 124 23.17 -5.51 40.06
C CYS A 124 23.53 -6.18 38.74
N LEU A 125 22.53 -6.81 38.09
CA LEU A 125 22.68 -7.41 36.78
C LEU A 125 21.90 -6.62 35.74
N LYS A 126 22.33 -6.72 34.48
CA LYS A 126 21.57 -6.21 33.34
C LYS A 126 20.25 -6.95 33.22
N ASP A 127 19.23 -6.23 32.80
CA ASP A 127 17.94 -6.82 32.46
C ASP A 127 18.13 -7.88 31.37
N LYS A 128 17.35 -8.95 31.45
CA LYS A 128 17.46 -10.09 30.54
C LYS A 128 16.08 -10.55 30.10
N THR A 129 15.99 -11.05 28.87
CA THR A 129 14.81 -11.71 28.36
C THR A 129 14.97 -13.22 28.54
N GLN A 130 13.98 -13.85 29.17
CA GLN A 130 13.91 -15.30 29.28
C GLN A 130 13.01 -15.84 28.19
N THR A 131 13.40 -16.97 27.59
CA THR A 131 12.67 -17.60 26.49
C THR A 131 12.31 -19.03 26.91
N GLN A 132 11.08 -19.45 26.62
CA GLN A 132 10.59 -20.80 26.91
C GLN A 132 9.82 -21.35 25.70
N THR A 133 10.01 -22.65 25.43
CA THR A 133 9.22 -23.35 24.41
C THR A 133 7.79 -23.59 24.88
N CYS A 134 6.84 -23.55 23.95
CA CYS A 134 5.43 -23.80 24.16
C CYS A 134 4.84 -24.59 22.99
N ASP A 135 3.76 -25.33 23.24
CA ASP A 135 3.06 -26.10 22.20
C ASP A 135 2.20 -25.13 21.39
N TYR A 136 2.77 -24.58 20.31
CA TYR A 136 2.04 -23.71 19.38
C TYR A 136 1.29 -24.55 18.37
N ARG A 137 0.07 -24.97 18.74
CA ARG A 137 -0.87 -25.59 17.81
C ARG A 137 -2.00 -24.63 17.52
N VAL A 138 -1.98 -24.07 16.32
CA VAL A 138 -3.16 -23.40 15.78
C VAL A 138 -4.14 -24.51 15.40
N SER A 139 -5.27 -24.59 16.11
CA SER A 139 -6.33 -25.51 15.72
C SER A 139 -6.97 -24.98 14.45
N VAL A 140 -6.87 -25.74 13.36
CA VAL A 140 -7.51 -25.39 12.09
C VAL A 140 -8.62 -26.37 11.72
N TYR A 141 -9.56 -25.93 10.88
CA TYR A 141 -10.48 -26.82 10.19
C TYR A 141 -10.49 -26.47 8.69
N ALA A 142 -10.80 -27.45 7.85
CA ALA A 142 -10.84 -27.29 6.41
C ALA A 142 -12.29 -27.33 5.90
N ASN A 143 -12.61 -26.48 4.94
CA ASN A 143 -13.89 -26.48 4.25
C ASN A 143 -13.67 -26.41 2.73
N ASN A 144 -14.48 -27.13 1.97
CA ASN A 144 -14.42 -27.07 0.51
C ASN A 144 -15.31 -25.94 0.01
N THR A 145 -14.76 -25.10 -0.87
CA THR A 145 -15.45 -23.97 -1.48
C THR A 145 -15.15 -23.91 -2.97
N ILE A 146 -15.94 -23.11 -3.67
CA ILE A 146 -15.67 -22.73 -5.07
C ILE A 146 -15.18 -21.28 -5.05
N TRP A 147 -13.96 -21.06 -5.54
CA TRP A 147 -13.38 -19.73 -5.69
C TRP A 147 -12.79 -19.63 -7.09
N CYS A 148 -13.00 -18.50 -7.79
CA CYS A 148 -12.59 -18.35 -9.18
C CYS A 148 -13.06 -19.48 -10.11
N TYR A 149 -14.29 -20.00 -9.90
CA TYR A 149 -14.85 -21.15 -10.63
C TYR A 149 -14.06 -22.47 -10.51
N GLU A 150 -13.16 -22.57 -9.54
CA GLU A 150 -12.39 -23.78 -9.26
C GLU A 150 -12.65 -24.26 -7.83
N ASN A 151 -12.48 -25.56 -7.59
CA ASN A 151 -12.62 -26.14 -6.24
C ASN A 151 -11.35 -25.90 -5.43
N TYR A 152 -11.55 -25.34 -4.24
CA TYR A 152 -10.49 -25.09 -3.27
C TYR A 152 -10.86 -25.68 -1.92
N THR A 153 -9.85 -26.10 -1.17
CA THR A 153 -9.94 -26.38 0.25
C THR A 153 -9.42 -25.16 1.02
N GLU A 154 -10.32 -24.46 1.69
CA GLU A 154 -10.01 -23.34 2.56
C GLU A 154 -9.74 -23.83 3.98
N ILE A 155 -8.64 -23.36 4.55
CA ILE A 155 -8.18 -23.69 5.90
C ILE A 155 -8.47 -22.48 6.78
N TYR A 156 -9.27 -22.70 7.81
CA TYR A 156 -9.69 -21.69 8.76
C TYR A 156 -9.08 -21.94 10.12
N ASP A 157 -8.74 -20.86 10.83
CA ASP A 157 -8.46 -20.92 12.26
C ASP A 157 -9.77 -21.22 13.00
N LYS A 158 -9.76 -22.26 13.85
CA LYS A 158 -10.95 -22.73 14.58
C LYS A 158 -11.44 -21.73 15.63
N ILE A 159 -10.55 -20.91 16.18
CA ILE A 159 -10.88 -19.95 17.24
C ILE A 159 -11.39 -18.65 16.60
N THR A 160 -10.64 -18.11 15.64
CA THR A 160 -10.95 -16.80 15.05
C THR A 160 -11.90 -16.88 13.86
N ASN A 161 -12.11 -18.07 13.29
CA ASN A 161 -12.88 -18.30 12.07
C ASN A 161 -12.36 -17.48 10.87
N GLN A 162 -11.08 -17.08 10.91
CA GLN A 162 -10.41 -16.36 9.83
C GLN A 162 -9.80 -17.36 8.84
N LEU A 163 -9.86 -17.00 7.55
CA LEU A 163 -9.23 -17.78 6.48
C LEU A 163 -7.70 -17.64 6.63
N VAL A 164 -7.03 -18.77 6.88
CA VAL A 164 -5.57 -18.85 7.03
C VAL A 164 -4.90 -19.12 5.69
N SER A 165 -5.47 -20.03 4.90
CA SER A 165 -4.91 -20.43 3.61
C SER A 165 -5.98 -21.05 2.71
N ARG A 166 -5.74 -21.03 1.41
CA ARG A 166 -6.57 -21.68 0.39
C ARG A 166 -5.68 -22.56 -0.49
N VAL A 167 -6.04 -23.83 -0.64
CA VAL A 167 -5.26 -24.82 -1.42
C VAL A 167 -6.11 -25.39 -2.54
N LYS A 168 -5.57 -25.43 -3.77
CA LYS A 168 -6.28 -25.91 -4.96
C LYS A 168 -6.39 -27.44 -4.95
N GLU A 169 -7.60 -27.98 -5.07
CA GLU A 169 -7.84 -29.44 -4.93
C GLU A 169 -7.11 -30.27 -6.01
N THR A 170 -6.99 -29.72 -7.21
CA THR A 170 -6.32 -30.38 -8.34
C THR A 170 -4.83 -30.61 -8.11
N GLU A 171 -4.19 -29.80 -7.25
CA GLU A 171 -2.78 -29.97 -6.89
C GLU A 171 -2.56 -31.12 -5.92
N ILE A 172 -3.52 -31.36 -5.03
CA ILE A 172 -3.44 -32.39 -3.98
C ILE A 172 -3.70 -33.78 -4.56
N SER A 173 -4.74 -33.92 -5.39
CA SER A 173 -5.26 -35.24 -5.77
C SER A 173 -4.43 -35.96 -6.85
N GLN A 174 -3.65 -35.22 -7.65
CA GLN A 174 -2.96 -35.78 -8.82
C GLN A 174 -1.45 -36.00 -8.61
N ARG A 175 -0.88 -35.66 -7.45
CA ARG A 175 0.58 -35.69 -7.25
C ARG A 175 0.97 -36.26 -5.88
N ILE A 176 1.19 -37.56 -5.83
CA ILE A 176 1.91 -38.22 -4.71
C ILE A 176 3.40 -37.79 -4.68
N ASN A 177 3.90 -37.15 -5.74
CA ASN A 177 5.24 -36.55 -5.83
C ASN A 177 5.15 -35.05 -6.19
N LEU A 178 4.81 -34.19 -5.23
CA LEU A 178 4.78 -32.75 -5.43
C LEU A 178 6.19 -32.15 -5.38
N SER A 179 6.65 -31.57 -6.48
CA SER A 179 7.85 -30.71 -6.53
C SER A 179 7.55 -29.23 -6.25
N ARG A 180 6.26 -28.84 -6.27
CA ARG A 180 5.81 -27.47 -6.06
C ARG A 180 4.41 -27.47 -5.44
N VAL A 181 4.24 -26.69 -4.38
CA VAL A 181 2.96 -26.40 -3.72
C VAL A 181 2.78 -24.89 -3.83
N ASP A 182 1.72 -24.45 -4.51
CA ASP A 182 1.43 -23.02 -4.59
C ASP A 182 0.55 -22.65 -3.38
N ILE A 183 1.20 -22.13 -2.32
CA ILE A 183 0.50 -21.66 -1.11
C ILE A 183 0.23 -20.18 -1.26
N ASN A 184 -1.04 -19.82 -1.39
CA ASN A 184 -1.45 -18.42 -1.32
C ASN A 184 -1.77 -18.06 0.13
N PHE A 185 -1.21 -16.94 0.59
CA PHE A 185 -1.48 -16.38 1.92
C PHE A 185 -2.37 -15.15 1.72
N PRO A 186 -3.68 -15.25 2.00
CA PRO A 186 -4.58 -14.12 1.82
C PRO A 186 -4.21 -13.01 2.80
N ILE A 187 -3.69 -11.90 2.28
CA ILE A 187 -3.51 -10.67 3.05
C ILE A 187 -4.91 -10.06 3.19
N GLN A 188 -5.45 -10.05 4.41
CA GLN A 188 -6.86 -9.74 4.72
C GLN A 188 -7.35 -8.36 4.22
N THR A 189 -6.47 -7.50 3.76
CA THR A 189 -6.78 -6.12 3.35
C THR A 189 -6.97 -5.94 1.85
N GLU A 190 -6.55 -6.89 1.01
CA GLU A 190 -6.64 -6.77 -0.44
C GLU A 190 -7.59 -7.81 -1.01
N LYS A 191 -8.54 -7.39 -1.86
CA LYS A 191 -9.39 -8.32 -2.59
C LYS A 191 -8.49 -9.13 -3.51
N GLU A 192 -8.39 -10.43 -3.25
CA GLU A 192 -7.72 -11.35 -4.16
C GLU A 192 -8.49 -11.42 -5.47
N TYR A 193 -7.79 -11.13 -6.57
CA TYR A 193 -8.32 -11.25 -7.91
C TYR A 193 -7.96 -12.62 -8.50
N CYS A 194 -8.84 -13.15 -9.35
CA CYS A 194 -8.57 -14.39 -10.07
C CYS A 194 -7.48 -14.18 -11.12
N GLY A 195 -6.81 -15.27 -11.51
CA GLY A 195 -5.76 -15.22 -12.54
C GLY A 195 -6.25 -14.76 -13.91
N PHE A 196 -7.52 -15.03 -14.25
CA PHE A 196 -8.14 -14.59 -15.51
C PHE A 196 -8.35 -13.07 -15.57
N CYS A 197 -8.41 -12.38 -14.44
CA CYS A 197 -8.55 -10.91 -14.39
C CYS A 197 -7.32 -10.13 -14.88
N PHE A 198 -6.32 -10.77 -15.50
CA PHE A 198 -5.08 -10.16 -15.98
C PHE A 198 -4.54 -10.80 -17.27
N ASP A 199 -5.32 -11.65 -17.95
CA ASP A 199 -4.85 -12.44 -19.08
C ASP A 199 -5.10 -11.78 -20.45
N LYS A 200 -5.76 -10.62 -20.47
CA LYS A 200 -6.14 -9.81 -21.64
C LYS A 200 -7.21 -10.46 -22.51
N VAL A 201 -7.96 -11.40 -21.97
CA VAL A 201 -9.07 -12.07 -22.64
C VAL A 201 -10.32 -11.80 -21.83
N LYS A 202 -11.41 -11.37 -22.50
CA LYS A 202 -12.70 -11.26 -21.83
C LYS A 202 -13.32 -12.64 -21.67
N ASP A 203 -13.26 -13.19 -20.46
CA ASP A 203 -13.85 -14.48 -20.11
C ASP A 203 -14.63 -14.43 -18.77
N PHE A 204 -15.16 -15.59 -18.34
CA PHE A 204 -15.97 -15.75 -17.12
C PHE A 204 -17.07 -14.69 -16.88
N ASP A 205 -17.03 -13.98 -15.74
CA ASP A 205 -17.97 -12.94 -15.32
C ASP A 205 -17.47 -11.50 -15.55
N GLU A 206 -16.46 -11.32 -16.40
CA GLU A 206 -15.93 -9.99 -16.70
C GLU A 206 -16.93 -9.10 -17.47
N GLU A 207 -17.01 -7.83 -17.08
CA GLU A 207 -17.79 -6.82 -17.81
C GLU A 207 -16.97 -6.22 -18.96
N GLY A 208 -15.66 -6.05 -18.76
CA GLY A 208 -14.66 -5.58 -19.74
C GLY A 208 -13.64 -6.66 -20.06
N VAL A 209 -12.46 -6.28 -20.53
CA VAL A 209 -11.29 -7.18 -20.61
C VAL A 209 -10.50 -6.97 -19.31
N ASP A 210 -10.24 -8.03 -18.55
CA ASP A 210 -9.52 -7.99 -17.27
C ASP A 210 -10.22 -7.15 -16.18
N CYS A 211 -11.54 -6.93 -16.29
CA CYS A 211 -12.28 -6.12 -15.32
C CYS A 211 -13.79 -6.45 -15.28
N GLY A 212 -14.41 -6.11 -14.16
CA GLY A 212 -15.83 -6.33 -13.88
C GLY A 212 -16.10 -7.73 -13.31
N GLY A 213 -17.31 -7.94 -12.80
CA GLY A 213 -17.66 -9.20 -12.14
C GLY A 213 -17.40 -9.20 -10.63
N ALA A 214 -17.68 -10.34 -9.99
CA ALA A 214 -17.57 -10.50 -8.54
C ALA A 214 -16.12 -10.67 -8.07
N TYR A 215 -15.27 -11.19 -8.96
CA TYR A 215 -13.90 -11.61 -8.64
C TYR A 215 -12.79 -10.77 -9.31
N CYS A 216 -13.13 -9.81 -10.17
CA CYS A 216 -12.17 -8.87 -10.76
C CYS A 216 -12.39 -7.43 -10.25
N MET A 217 -11.46 -6.55 -10.58
CA MET A 217 -11.58 -5.13 -10.24
C MET A 217 -12.72 -4.48 -11.01
N ILE A 218 -13.33 -3.42 -10.45
CA ILE A 218 -14.40 -2.69 -11.15
C ILE A 218 -13.82 -2.12 -12.45
N CYS A 219 -14.53 -2.27 -13.57
CA CYS A 219 -14.13 -1.62 -14.81
C CYS A 219 -14.18 -0.10 -14.66
N GLU A 220 -13.00 0.52 -14.58
CA GLU A 220 -12.91 1.95 -14.75
C GLU A 220 -13.28 2.28 -16.19
N ARG A 221 -14.38 3.03 -16.36
CA ARG A 221 -14.67 3.59 -17.68
C ARG A 221 -13.49 4.48 -18.02
N PRO A 222 -12.79 4.26 -19.15
CA PRO A 222 -11.74 5.16 -19.54
C PRO A 222 -12.38 6.54 -19.64
N TYR A 223 -12.02 7.44 -18.73
CA TYR A 223 -12.37 8.83 -18.86
C TYR A 223 -11.77 9.25 -20.19
N SER A 224 -12.64 9.49 -21.17
CA SER A 224 -12.25 10.04 -22.45
C SER A 224 -11.63 11.39 -22.19
N PHE A 225 -10.30 11.44 -22.04
CA PHE A 225 -9.53 12.68 -21.94
C PHE A 225 -9.83 13.61 -23.13
N PHE A 226 -10.34 13.03 -24.22
CA PHE A 226 -10.73 13.71 -25.44
C PHE A 226 -12.06 14.48 -25.35
N ASP A 227 -12.94 14.18 -24.39
CA ASP A 227 -14.24 14.86 -24.32
C ASP A 227 -14.08 16.36 -24.00
N TRP A 228 -13.19 16.68 -23.04
CA TRP A 228 -12.90 18.08 -22.72
C TRP A 228 -12.12 18.78 -23.82
N LEU A 229 -11.16 18.08 -24.45
CA LEU A 229 -10.38 18.64 -25.56
C LEU A 229 -11.26 18.98 -26.75
N PHE A 230 -12.24 18.12 -27.08
CA PHE A 230 -13.21 18.37 -28.13
C PHE A 230 -14.06 19.61 -27.84
N VAL A 231 -14.59 19.72 -26.61
CA VAL A 231 -15.36 20.91 -26.19
C VAL A 231 -14.51 22.18 -26.28
N LEU A 232 -13.25 22.13 -25.85
CA LEU A 232 -12.33 23.27 -25.94
C LEU A 232 -12.04 23.66 -27.40
N ILE A 233 -11.79 22.70 -28.28
CA ILE A 233 -11.58 22.94 -29.71
C ILE A 233 -12.83 23.61 -30.31
N VAL A 234 -14.02 23.10 -30.03
CA VAL A 234 -15.29 23.69 -30.51
C VAL A 234 -15.46 25.14 -30.02
N LEU A 235 -15.18 25.40 -28.74
CA LEU A 235 -15.25 26.76 -28.17
C LEU A 235 -14.26 27.72 -28.86
N ILE A 236 -13.03 27.28 -29.13
CA ILE A 236 -12.03 28.08 -29.85
C ILE A 236 -12.55 28.45 -31.25
N TRP A 237 -13.10 27.50 -31.99
CA TRP A 237 -13.66 27.75 -33.31
C TRP A 237 -14.83 28.74 -33.29
N ILE A 238 -15.70 28.67 -32.28
CA ILE A 238 -16.80 29.63 -32.08
C ILE A 238 -16.25 31.04 -31.85
N ILE A 239 -15.24 31.19 -30.99
CA ILE A 239 -14.61 32.49 -30.71
C ILE A 239 -13.97 33.07 -31.98
N ILE A 240 -13.23 32.26 -32.74
CA ILE A 240 -12.64 32.66 -34.03
C ILE A 240 -13.74 33.10 -35.00
N GLY A 241 -14.85 32.35 -35.11
CA GLY A 241 -15.99 32.70 -35.94
C GLY A 241 -16.60 34.05 -35.57
N ILE A 242 -16.78 34.32 -34.28
CA ILE A 242 -17.28 35.61 -33.77
C ILE A 242 -16.31 36.75 -34.13
N LEU A 243 -15.01 36.56 -33.97
CA LEU A 243 -13.99 37.55 -34.32
C LEU A 243 -13.98 37.85 -35.82
N ILE A 244 -14.14 36.83 -36.67
CA ILE A 244 -14.23 37.00 -38.13
C ILE A 244 -15.49 37.79 -38.47
N LEU A 245 -16.66 37.40 -37.96
CA LEU A 245 -17.90 38.14 -38.15
C LEU A 245 -17.77 39.59 -37.69
N TYR A 246 -17.22 39.81 -36.49
CA TYR A 246 -16.97 41.14 -35.97
C TYR A 246 -16.09 41.97 -36.91
N SER A 247 -14.99 41.41 -37.42
CA SER A 247 -14.10 42.11 -38.34
C SER A 247 -14.75 42.43 -39.70
N LEU A 248 -15.65 41.58 -40.20
CA LEU A 248 -16.43 41.84 -41.43
C LEU A 248 -17.49 42.93 -41.23
N PHE A 249 -18.17 42.94 -40.07
CA PHE A 249 -19.23 43.92 -39.78
C PHE A 249 -18.70 45.27 -39.24
N TYR A 250 -17.50 45.28 -38.65
CA TYR A 250 -16.87 46.49 -38.10
C TYR A 250 -16.73 47.65 -39.11
N PRO A 251 -16.22 47.46 -40.34
CA PRO A 251 -16.11 48.55 -41.31
C PRO A 251 -17.48 49.05 -41.81
N ALA A 252 -18.48 48.17 -41.88
CA ALA A 252 -19.84 48.56 -42.25
C ALA A 252 -20.49 49.44 -41.18
N MET A 253 -20.27 49.13 -39.91
CA MET A 253 -20.73 49.96 -38.79
C MET A 253 -19.96 51.29 -38.70
N ARG A 254 -18.65 51.29 -38.98
CA ARG A 254 -17.81 52.50 -38.98
C ARG A 254 -18.28 53.54 -40.01
N LYS A 255 -18.76 53.12 -41.18
CA LYS A 255 -19.25 54.02 -42.24
C LYS A 255 -20.60 54.69 -41.95
N ARG A 256 -21.36 54.26 -40.94
CA ARG A 256 -22.64 54.90 -40.56
C ARG A 256 -22.48 56.00 -39.51
N PHE A 257 -21.29 56.15 -38.93
CA PHE A 257 -21.02 57.10 -37.85
C PHE A 257 -20.08 58.26 -38.25
N LEU A 258 -19.53 58.22 -39.46
CA LEU A 258 -18.83 59.32 -40.12
C LEU A 258 -19.75 59.90 -41.19
#